data_AF-A0A090TS91-F1
#
_entry.id   AF-A0A090TS91-F1
#
_cell.length_a   1.000
_cell.length_b   1.000
_cell.length_c   1.000
_cell.angle_alpha   90.00
_cell.angle_beta   90.00
_cell.angle_gamma   90.00
#
_symmetry.space_group_name_H-M   'P 1'
#
loop_
_entity.id
_entity.type
_entity.pdbx_description
1 polymer ?
#
loop_
_entity_poly.entity_id
_entity_poly.type
_entity_poly.pdbx_seq_one_letter_code
_entity_poly.pdbx_strand_id
1 'polypeptide(L)'
;MPIYKSTGIQAKGATLTLIRSGVETPPVFTMKYILLAVAIIVTIAYLTEPQYYQHDTESFKINKHTPGNIGNSILEVKGDAPSHLTGYYLLHDPIEALIARASLMSEAEHTIDIQYYIYKSDFTGNLLFKEAKKAANRGVRVRILLDDFGSFGIDDVLITLDQHPNIEVRLFNAFQRNRSVISQLAFGFGSTTRRMHNKALIVDNQLSIIGVET
;
A
#
# COMPACT_ATOMS: atom_id res chain seq x y z
N MET A 1 -27.90 21.16 5.18
CA MET A 1 -29.29 21.69 5.23
C MET A 1 -29.55 22.11 6.67
N PRO A 2 -29.45 23.41 7.04
CA PRO A 2 -29.67 23.79 8.42
C PRO A 2 -31.17 24.01 8.67
N ILE A 3 -31.67 23.39 9.74
CA ILE A 3 -33.04 23.47 10.24
C ILE A 3 -33.13 24.70 11.16
N TYR A 4 -34.08 25.60 10.90
CA TYR A 4 -34.38 26.75 11.76
C TYR A 4 -35.46 26.40 12.79
N LYS A 5 -35.26 26.76 14.07
CA LYS A 5 -36.29 26.73 15.11
C LYS A 5 -37.10 28.03 15.05
N SER A 6 -38.42 27.92 15.15
CA SER A 6 -39.38 29.01 14.92
C SER A 6 -39.32 30.12 15.98
N THR A 7 -39.51 31.35 15.53
CA THR A 7 -39.63 32.58 16.30
C THR A 7 -41.02 32.69 16.94
N GLY A 8 -41.06 32.92 18.26
CA GLY A 8 -42.26 33.40 18.94
C GLY A 8 -42.51 34.87 18.61
N ILE A 9 -43.73 35.19 18.18
CA ILE A 9 -44.18 36.56 17.90
C ILE A 9 -44.82 37.12 19.18
N GLN A 10 -44.24 38.18 19.74
CA GLN A 10 -44.91 39.06 20.70
C GLN A 10 -45.17 40.40 20.01
N ALA A 11 -46.43 40.69 19.73
CA ALA A 11 -46.88 41.96 19.20
C ALA A 11 -47.49 42.81 20.32
N LYS A 12 -46.83 43.91 20.70
CA LYS A 12 -47.47 45.02 21.39
C LYS A 12 -46.76 46.33 21.02
N GLY A 13 -47.49 47.17 20.29
CA GLY A 13 -47.19 48.59 20.13
C GLY A 13 -46.00 48.94 19.22
N ALA A 14 -46.33 49.39 18.00
CA ALA A 14 -45.56 50.27 17.12
C ALA A 14 -44.09 49.91 16.78
N THR A 15 -43.85 49.78 15.47
CA THR A 15 -42.57 49.69 14.74
C THR A 15 -42.02 48.28 14.53
N LEU A 16 -42.27 47.73 13.32
CA LEU A 16 -41.52 46.58 12.82
C LEU A 16 -40.06 46.99 12.61
N THR A 17 -39.18 46.59 13.52
CA THR A 17 -37.73 46.64 13.28
C THR A 17 -37.30 45.28 12.77
N LEU A 18 -36.95 45.19 11.49
CA LEU A 18 -36.31 44.00 10.91
C LEU A 18 -34.93 43.83 11.59
N ILE A 19 -34.82 42.89 12.53
CA ILE A 19 -33.52 42.47 13.05
C ILE A 19 -32.86 41.63 11.97
N ARG A 20 -32.07 42.28 11.11
CA ARG A 20 -31.18 41.61 10.17
C ARG A 20 -30.06 40.99 11.00
N SER A 21 -30.03 39.66 11.12
CA SER A 21 -28.90 38.95 11.73
C SER A 21 -27.65 39.21 10.90
N GLY A 22 -26.83 40.16 11.35
CA GLY A 22 -25.54 40.44 10.75
C GLY A 22 -24.66 39.22 10.95
N VAL A 23 -24.28 38.56 9.86
CA VAL A 23 -23.08 37.72 9.89
C VAL A 23 -21.94 38.72 9.99
N GLU A 24 -21.38 38.90 11.19
CA GLU A 24 -20.20 39.72 11.38
C GLU A 24 -19.07 39.13 10.52
N THR A 25 -18.70 39.85 9.47
CA THR A 25 -17.49 39.53 8.72
C THR A 25 -16.31 39.78 9.64
N PRO A 26 -15.37 38.83 9.76
CA PRO A 26 -14.23 39.01 10.66
C PRO A 26 -13.47 40.29 10.27
N PRO A 27 -12.96 41.06 11.25
CA PRO A 27 -12.18 42.26 10.98
C PRO A 27 -11.04 41.94 9.99
N VAL A 28 -10.76 42.86 9.07
CA VAL A 28 -9.70 42.70 8.06
C VAL A 28 -8.34 42.34 8.70
N PHE A 29 -8.11 42.80 9.93
CA PHE A 29 -6.95 42.43 10.75
C PHE A 29 -6.89 40.94 11.10
N THR A 30 -8.00 40.35 11.52
CA THR A 30 -8.12 38.92 11.84
C THR A 30 -7.93 38.07 10.58
N MET A 31 -8.44 38.54 9.43
CA MET A 31 -8.31 37.87 8.15
C MET A 31 -6.85 37.80 7.65
N LYS A 32 -6.03 38.82 7.91
CA LYS A 32 -4.59 38.81 7.58
C LYS A 32 -3.80 37.75 8.34
N TYR A 33 -4.07 37.57 9.64
CA TYR A 33 -3.38 36.56 10.44
C TYR A 33 -3.82 35.14 10.08
N ILE A 34 -5.08 34.94 9.72
CA ILE A 34 -5.57 33.66 9.20
C ILE A 34 -4.85 33.32 7.89
N LEU A 35 -4.77 34.27 6.95
CA LEU A 35 -4.07 34.06 5.69
C LEU A 35 -2.57 33.80 5.89
N LEU A 36 -1.93 34.50 6.84
CA LEU A 36 -0.53 34.28 7.18
C LEU A 36 -0.31 32.88 7.80
N ALA A 37 -1.19 32.44 8.70
CA ALA A 37 -1.12 31.11 9.29
C ALA A 37 -1.29 30.02 8.23
N VAL A 38 -2.25 30.19 7.31
CA VAL A 38 -2.44 29.27 6.18
C VAL A 38 -1.20 29.24 5.28
N ALA A 39 -0.62 30.41 4.96
CA ALA A 39 0.59 30.49 4.16
C ALA A 39 1.77 29.76 4.83
N ILE A 40 1.98 29.96 6.13
CA ILE A 40 3.02 29.26 6.89
C ILE A 40 2.78 27.74 6.87
N ILE A 41 1.55 27.28 7.07
CA ILE A 41 1.20 25.84 7.01
C ILE A 41 1.49 25.27 5.61
N VAL A 42 1.09 25.97 4.55
CA VAL A 42 1.35 25.54 3.16
C VAL A 42 2.85 25.52 2.87
N THR A 43 3.60 26.52 3.33
CA THR A 43 5.06 26.56 3.16
C THR A 43 5.75 25.43 3.92
N ILE A 44 5.37 25.16 5.17
CA ILE A 44 5.90 24.02 5.95
C ILE A 44 5.58 22.70 5.23
N ALA A 45 4.36 22.54 4.71
CA ALA A 45 3.97 21.34 3.98
C ALA A 45 4.74 21.18 2.66
N TYR A 46 4.98 22.27 1.93
CA TYR A 46 5.72 22.26 0.67
C TYR A 46 7.23 22.01 0.86
N LEU A 47 7.82 22.59 1.92
CA LEU A 47 9.23 22.37 2.28
C LEU A 47 9.51 20.96 2.81
N THR A 48 8.47 20.17 3.05
CA THR A 48 8.64 18.78 3.44
C THR A 48 8.65 17.89 2.21
N GLU A 49 9.82 17.79 1.61
CA GLU A 49 10.08 16.84 0.54
C GLU A 49 9.69 15.42 0.99
N PRO A 50 9.03 14.64 0.12
CA PRO A 50 8.87 13.22 0.38
C PRO A 50 10.27 12.63 0.53
N GLN A 51 10.54 12.07 1.72
CA GLN A 51 11.77 11.34 1.96
C GLN A 51 11.74 10.10 1.07
N TYR A 52 12.44 10.15 -0.04
CA TYR A 52 12.78 8.95 -0.79
C TYR A 52 13.77 8.17 0.08
N TYR A 53 13.35 7.01 0.59
CA TYR A 53 14.31 6.07 1.14
C TYR A 53 15.27 5.69 0.01
N GLN A 54 16.52 6.17 0.11
CA GLN A 54 17.59 5.64 -0.72
C GLN A 54 17.83 4.20 -0.27
N HIS A 55 17.45 3.28 -1.13
CA HIS A 55 17.85 1.89 -0.99
C HIS A 55 19.18 1.73 -1.72
N ASP A 56 20.27 1.80 -0.96
CA ASP A 56 21.64 1.62 -1.49
C ASP A 56 21.96 0.15 -1.82
N THR A 57 21.01 -0.76 -1.62
CA THR A 57 21.15 -2.18 -1.94
C THR A 57 20.78 -2.46 -3.40
N GLU A 58 21.81 -2.78 -4.19
CA GLU A 58 21.65 -3.37 -5.51
C GLU A 58 20.81 -4.66 -5.42
N SER A 59 19.84 -4.78 -6.33
CA SER A 59 19.02 -5.98 -6.44
C SER A 59 19.48 -6.80 -7.63
N PHE A 60 19.69 -8.10 -7.42
CA PHE A 60 20.05 -9.04 -8.48
C PHE A 60 18.88 -9.95 -8.85
N LYS A 61 18.83 -10.35 -10.12
CA LYS A 61 17.91 -11.38 -10.61
C LYS A 61 18.68 -12.67 -10.88
N ILE A 62 18.06 -13.80 -10.60
CA ILE A 62 18.63 -15.11 -10.98
C ILE A 62 18.30 -15.42 -12.44
N ASN A 63 19.02 -16.36 -13.06
CA ASN A 63 18.74 -16.78 -14.44
C ASN A 63 17.41 -17.53 -14.50
N LYS A 64 16.58 -17.30 -15.52
CA LYS A 64 15.32 -18.04 -15.70
C LYS A 64 15.53 -19.55 -15.90
N HIS A 65 16.73 -19.99 -16.26
CA HIS A 65 17.10 -21.40 -16.42
C HIS A 65 17.82 -21.96 -15.18
N THR A 66 17.74 -21.29 -14.03
CA THR A 66 18.30 -21.84 -12.79
C THR A 66 17.64 -23.20 -12.52
N PRO A 67 18.40 -24.29 -12.34
CA PRO A 67 17.83 -25.60 -12.07
C PRO A 67 17.00 -25.59 -10.78
N GLY A 68 15.89 -26.31 -10.77
CA GLY A 68 15.07 -26.50 -9.58
C GLY A 68 13.75 -27.20 -9.88
N ASN A 69 13.03 -27.60 -8.84
CA ASN A 69 11.78 -28.36 -8.96
C ASN A 69 10.73 -27.64 -9.81
N ILE A 70 10.54 -26.34 -9.58
CA ILE A 70 9.61 -25.51 -10.36
C ILE A 70 9.99 -25.53 -11.85
N GLY A 71 11.27 -25.30 -12.18
CA GLY A 71 11.76 -25.34 -13.55
C GLY A 71 11.52 -26.69 -14.23
N ASN A 72 11.76 -27.79 -13.50
CA ASN A 72 11.51 -29.14 -14.01
C ASN A 72 10.02 -29.39 -14.27
N SER A 73 9.12 -28.94 -13.38
CA SER A 73 7.67 -29.08 -13.57
C SER A 73 7.16 -28.31 -14.80
N ILE A 74 7.77 -27.16 -15.11
CA ILE A 74 7.42 -26.37 -16.30
C ILE A 74 7.83 -27.13 -17.57
N LEU A 75 8.99 -27.79 -17.57
CA LEU A 75 9.43 -28.59 -18.72
C LEU A 75 8.50 -29.77 -18.99
N GLU A 76 8.00 -30.41 -17.93
CA GLU A 76 7.00 -31.48 -18.03
C GLU A 76 5.69 -30.98 -18.65
N VAL A 77 5.16 -29.85 -18.16
CA VAL A 77 3.91 -29.26 -18.67
C VAL A 77 4.07 -28.72 -20.10
N LYS A 78 5.26 -28.21 -20.44
CA LYS A 78 5.54 -27.64 -21.76
C LYS A 78 5.46 -28.69 -22.88
N GLY A 79 5.83 -29.94 -22.60
CA GLY A 79 5.89 -31.00 -23.61
C GLY A 79 6.70 -30.58 -24.84
N ASP A 80 6.14 -30.80 -26.03
CA ASP A 80 6.78 -30.47 -27.32
C ASP A 80 6.63 -29.01 -27.76
N ALA A 81 6.07 -28.14 -26.91
CA ALA A 81 5.87 -26.74 -27.28
C ALA A 81 7.23 -26.03 -27.52
N PRO A 82 7.34 -25.17 -28.54
CA PRO A 82 8.60 -24.49 -28.87
C PRO A 82 9.25 -23.76 -27.69
N SER A 83 10.59 -23.81 -27.62
CA SER A 83 11.38 -23.25 -26.51
C SER A 83 11.15 -21.75 -26.28
N HIS A 84 10.80 -21.00 -27.33
CA HIS A 84 10.61 -19.54 -27.32
C HIS A 84 9.23 -19.07 -26.86
N LEU A 85 8.25 -19.96 -26.70
CA LEU A 85 6.91 -19.59 -26.26
C LEU A 85 6.77 -19.59 -24.73
N THR A 86 5.91 -18.71 -24.23
CA THR A 86 5.46 -18.63 -22.83
C THR A 86 4.06 -19.22 -22.69
N GLY A 87 3.71 -19.70 -21.50
CA GLY A 87 2.37 -20.20 -21.17
C GLY A 87 1.66 -19.32 -20.13
N TYR A 88 0.34 -19.46 -20.05
CA TYR A 88 -0.48 -18.92 -18.97
C TYR A 88 -1.53 -19.95 -18.56
N TYR A 89 -1.94 -19.90 -17.29
CA TYR A 89 -3.02 -20.70 -16.74
C TYR A 89 -3.95 -19.77 -15.96
N LEU A 90 -5.26 -19.91 -16.16
CA LEU A 90 -6.25 -19.07 -15.51
C LEU A 90 -6.70 -19.72 -14.20
N LEU A 91 -6.45 -19.04 -13.09
CA LEU A 91 -6.97 -19.39 -11.77
C LEU A 91 -8.27 -18.62 -11.55
N HIS A 92 -9.40 -19.29 -11.77
CA HIS A 92 -10.73 -18.67 -11.65
C HIS A 92 -11.25 -18.65 -10.23
N ASP A 93 -10.92 -19.67 -9.45
CA ASP A 93 -11.33 -19.77 -8.07
C ASP A 93 -10.31 -19.07 -7.14
N PRO A 94 -10.75 -18.15 -6.26
CA PRO A 94 -9.84 -17.45 -5.38
C PRO A 94 -9.14 -18.34 -4.34
N ILE A 95 -9.77 -19.44 -3.90
CA ILE A 95 -9.16 -20.40 -2.98
C ILE A 95 -8.08 -21.21 -3.71
N GLU A 96 -8.34 -21.66 -4.94
CA GLU A 96 -7.31 -22.26 -5.79
C GLU A 96 -6.13 -21.30 -6.00
N ALA A 97 -6.41 -20.01 -6.20
CA ALA A 97 -5.38 -19.00 -6.37
C ALA A 97 -4.53 -18.79 -5.09
N LEU A 98 -5.14 -18.88 -3.90
CA LEU A 98 -4.42 -18.84 -2.62
C LEU A 98 -3.58 -20.10 -2.40
N ILE A 99 -4.15 -21.28 -2.67
CA ILE A 99 -3.44 -22.56 -2.56
C ILE A 99 -2.25 -22.58 -3.52
N ALA A 100 -2.43 -22.16 -4.78
CA ALA A 100 -1.34 -22.10 -5.76
C ALA A 100 -0.19 -21.21 -5.28
N ARG A 101 -0.48 -20.03 -4.69
CA ARG A 101 0.55 -19.15 -4.11
C ARG A 101 1.29 -19.84 -2.97
N ALA A 102 0.57 -20.42 -2.01
CA ALA A 102 1.16 -21.10 -0.87
C ALA A 102 2.03 -22.29 -1.32
N SER A 103 1.55 -23.09 -2.27
CA SER A 103 2.29 -24.22 -2.85
C SER A 103 3.55 -23.76 -3.56
N LEU A 104 3.49 -22.72 -4.40
CA LEU A 104 4.68 -22.19 -5.08
C LEU A 104 5.72 -21.67 -4.08
N MET A 105 5.29 -21.01 -3.00
CA MET A 105 6.22 -20.54 -1.95
C MET A 105 6.82 -21.71 -1.15
N SER A 106 6.05 -22.78 -0.95
CA SER A 106 6.54 -24.01 -0.33
C SER A 106 7.61 -24.70 -1.18
N GLU A 107 7.43 -24.73 -2.50
CA GLU A 107 8.34 -25.38 -3.46
C GLU A 107 9.50 -24.49 -3.93
N ALA A 108 9.51 -23.21 -3.57
CA ALA A 108 10.57 -22.29 -3.95
C ALA A 108 11.95 -22.75 -3.44
N GLU A 109 12.96 -22.68 -4.31
CA GLU A 109 14.33 -23.07 -4.00
C GLU A 109 15.32 -21.90 -3.97
N HIS A 110 15.06 -20.83 -4.72
CA HIS A 110 16.04 -19.75 -4.92
C HIS A 110 15.51 -18.38 -4.52
N THR A 111 14.35 -17.97 -5.06
CA THR A 111 13.82 -16.62 -4.88
C THR A 111 12.30 -16.57 -4.79
N ILE A 112 11.79 -15.69 -3.94
CA ILE A 112 10.38 -15.28 -3.93
C ILE A 112 10.32 -13.75 -3.95
N ASP A 113 9.56 -13.19 -4.89
CA ASP A 113 9.28 -11.75 -4.95
C ASP A 113 7.77 -11.51 -4.83
N ILE A 114 7.37 -10.70 -3.85
CA ILE A 114 5.97 -10.40 -3.52
C ILE A 114 5.72 -8.91 -3.71
N GLN A 115 4.63 -8.56 -4.41
CA GLN A 115 4.15 -7.18 -4.55
C GLN A 115 2.66 -7.09 -4.25
N TYR A 116 2.27 -6.33 -3.22
CA TYR A 116 0.86 -6.14 -2.86
C TYR A 116 0.50 -4.72 -2.41
N TYR A 117 -0.65 -4.25 -2.91
CA TYR A 117 -1.25 -2.99 -2.45
C TYR A 117 -1.76 -3.07 -1.01
N ILE A 118 -2.60 -4.06 -0.72
CA ILE A 118 -3.18 -4.27 0.60
C ILE A 118 -2.58 -5.56 1.13
N TYR A 119 -2.03 -5.49 2.34
CA TYR A 119 -1.60 -6.65 3.08
C TYR A 119 -2.12 -6.52 4.51
N LYS A 120 -2.80 -7.54 5.00
CA LYS A 120 -3.43 -7.54 6.33
C LYS A 120 -2.95 -8.71 7.15
N SER A 121 -2.96 -8.55 8.47
CA SER A 121 -2.74 -9.64 9.42
C SER A 121 -4.03 -10.46 9.60
N ASP A 122 -4.61 -10.93 8.48
CA ASP A 122 -5.74 -11.85 8.46
C ASP A 122 -5.27 -13.28 8.16
N PHE A 123 -6.20 -14.22 7.96
CA PHE A 123 -5.85 -15.62 7.70
C PHE A 123 -4.96 -15.77 6.45
N THR A 124 -5.33 -15.10 5.36
CA THR A 124 -4.63 -15.16 4.08
C THR A 124 -3.23 -14.57 4.18
N GLY A 125 -3.12 -13.36 4.75
CA GLY A 125 -1.81 -12.72 4.95
C GLY A 125 -0.91 -13.52 5.89
N ASN A 126 -1.44 -14.04 7.00
CA ASN A 126 -0.64 -14.84 7.93
C ASN A 126 -0.17 -16.16 7.29
N LEU A 127 -0.98 -16.79 6.44
CA LEU A 127 -0.57 -17.98 5.70
C LEU A 127 0.61 -17.67 4.77
N LEU A 128 0.49 -16.62 3.94
CA LEU A 128 1.54 -16.26 2.99
C LEU A 128 2.82 -15.81 3.70
N PHE A 129 2.73 -15.07 4.80
CA PHE A 129 3.89 -14.75 5.64
C PHE A 129 4.55 -15.98 6.24
N LYS A 130 3.77 -16.95 6.70
CA LYS A 130 4.29 -18.21 7.21
C LYS A 130 5.06 -18.98 6.13
N GLU A 131 4.52 -19.07 4.92
CA GLU A 131 5.22 -19.75 3.81
C GLU A 131 6.45 -18.97 3.34
N ALA A 132 6.41 -17.63 3.30
CA ALA A 132 7.58 -16.80 3.00
C ALA A 132 8.70 -17.03 4.02
N LYS A 133 8.37 -17.02 5.30
CA LYS A 133 9.33 -17.27 6.38
C LYS A 133 9.90 -18.69 6.32
N LYS A 134 9.07 -19.69 6.06
CA LYS A 134 9.54 -21.08 5.86
C LYS A 134 10.52 -21.17 4.70
N ALA A 135 10.23 -20.52 3.57
CA ALA A 135 11.14 -20.47 2.43
C ALA A 135 12.45 -19.79 2.80
N ALA A 136 12.38 -18.63 3.47
CA ALA A 136 13.56 -17.90 3.91
C ALA A 136 14.44 -18.74 4.85
N ASN A 137 13.84 -19.54 5.75
CA ASN A 137 14.56 -20.48 6.61
C ASN A 137 15.28 -21.59 5.83
N ARG A 138 14.79 -21.95 4.62
CA ARG A 138 15.47 -22.90 3.71
C ARG A 138 16.63 -22.25 2.92
N GLY A 139 16.84 -20.95 3.05
CA GLY A 139 17.85 -20.20 2.30
C GLY A 139 17.31 -19.46 1.06
N VAL A 140 16.01 -19.53 0.81
CA VAL A 140 15.37 -18.80 -0.30
C VAL A 140 15.43 -17.30 -0.04
N ARG A 141 15.86 -16.51 -1.03
CA ARG A 141 15.83 -15.05 -0.92
C ARG A 141 14.42 -14.53 -1.15
N VAL A 142 13.86 -13.83 -0.17
CA VAL A 142 12.50 -13.29 -0.22
C VAL A 142 12.56 -11.76 -0.28
N ARG A 143 11.85 -11.16 -1.24
CA ARG A 143 11.64 -9.71 -1.28
C ARG A 143 10.16 -9.41 -1.25
N ILE A 144 9.76 -8.48 -0.38
CA ILE A 144 8.38 -8.09 -0.19
C ILE A 144 8.29 -6.59 -0.41
N LEU A 145 7.53 -6.16 -1.42
CA LEU A 145 7.23 -4.76 -1.69
C LEU A 145 5.76 -4.51 -1.43
N LEU A 146 5.46 -3.75 -0.38
CA LEU A 146 4.09 -3.44 0.00
C LEU A 146 3.79 -1.96 -0.16
N ASP A 147 2.56 -1.63 -0.50
CA ASP A 147 2.10 -0.24 -0.42
C ASP A 147 1.76 0.09 1.03
N ASP A 148 2.32 1.19 1.53
CA ASP A 148 2.26 1.51 2.96
C ASP A 148 0.86 1.87 3.48
N PHE A 149 0.02 2.44 2.62
CA PHE A 149 -1.36 2.79 2.94
C PHE A 149 -2.22 1.55 3.11
N GLY A 150 -2.11 0.60 2.18
CA GLY A 150 -2.87 -0.64 2.23
C GLY A 150 -2.32 -1.66 3.25
N SER A 151 -1.12 -1.42 3.78
CA SER A 151 -0.47 -2.25 4.81
C SER A 151 -0.32 -1.52 6.15
N PHE A 152 -1.12 -0.48 6.36
CA PHE A 152 -1.08 0.30 7.58
C PHE A 152 -1.50 -0.54 8.81
N GLY A 153 -0.72 -0.45 9.90
CA GLY A 153 -1.04 -1.12 11.16
C GLY A 153 -0.49 -2.54 11.31
N ILE A 154 0.34 -3.00 10.37
CA ILE A 154 1.09 -4.26 10.50
C ILE A 154 2.61 -4.04 10.60
N ASP A 155 3.03 -2.84 10.97
CA ASP A 155 4.43 -2.41 11.08
C ASP A 155 5.30 -3.39 11.86
N ASP A 156 4.84 -3.84 13.03
CA ASP A 156 5.60 -4.77 13.88
C ASP A 156 5.86 -6.10 13.17
N VAL A 157 4.91 -6.59 12.38
CA VAL A 157 5.06 -7.81 11.59
C VAL A 157 6.07 -7.61 10.47
N LEU A 158 6.01 -6.48 9.77
CA LEU A 158 6.94 -6.15 8.69
C LEU A 158 8.37 -5.99 9.20
N ILE A 159 8.55 -5.30 10.33
CA ILE A 159 9.85 -5.15 11.01
C ILE A 159 10.39 -6.52 11.43
N THR A 160 9.54 -7.38 11.99
CA THR A 160 9.94 -8.74 12.40
C THR A 160 10.37 -9.59 11.20
N LEU A 161 9.70 -9.45 10.06
CA LEU A 161 10.08 -10.16 8.83
C LEU A 161 11.42 -9.66 8.28
N ASP A 162 11.61 -8.34 8.22
CA ASP A 162 12.83 -7.70 7.69
C ASP A 162 14.08 -8.00 8.53
N GLN A 163 13.92 -8.40 9.79
CA GLN A 163 15.03 -8.88 10.63
C GLN A 163 15.60 -10.24 10.19
N HIS A 164 14.88 -11.00 9.34
CA HIS A 164 15.37 -12.28 8.86
C HIS A 164 16.44 -12.08 7.77
N PRO A 165 17.61 -12.75 7.82
CA PRO A 165 18.74 -12.47 6.92
C PRO A 165 18.45 -12.69 5.42
N ASN A 166 17.45 -13.50 5.10
CA ASN A 166 17.02 -13.78 3.72
C ASN A 166 15.71 -13.08 3.31
N ILE A 167 15.15 -12.19 4.15
CA ILE A 167 13.92 -11.45 3.83
C ILE A 167 14.25 -9.97 3.78
N GLU A 168 13.83 -9.31 2.70
CA GLU A 168 13.90 -7.86 2.57
C GLU A 168 12.49 -7.30 2.37
N VAL A 169 12.08 -6.40 3.24
CA VAL A 169 10.77 -5.72 3.19
C VAL A 169 10.97 -4.26 2.79
N ARG A 170 10.27 -3.83 1.75
CA ARG A 170 10.25 -2.43 1.29
C ARG A 170 8.83 -1.91 1.21
N LEU A 171 8.67 -0.62 1.49
CA LEU A 171 7.38 0.08 1.47
C LEU A 171 7.35 1.09 0.32
N PHE A 172 6.35 0.96 -0.55
CA PHE A 172 6.05 1.91 -1.60
C PHE A 172 5.27 3.10 -1.03
N ASN A 173 5.76 4.31 -1.32
CA ASN A 173 5.19 5.58 -0.87
C ASN A 173 4.83 5.58 0.62
N ALA A 174 5.84 5.33 1.44
CA ALA A 174 5.74 5.25 2.89
C ALA A 174 5.38 6.60 3.54
N PHE A 175 4.46 6.56 4.48
CA PHE A 175 4.14 7.66 5.38
C PHE A 175 5.22 7.80 6.44
N GLN A 176 5.57 9.05 6.72
CA GLN A 176 6.44 9.40 7.84
C GLN A 176 5.71 9.10 9.15
N ARG A 177 6.22 8.12 9.91
CA ARG A 177 5.62 7.67 11.18
C ARG A 177 5.64 8.73 12.28
N ASN A 178 6.56 9.70 12.20
CA ASN A 178 6.65 10.84 13.12
C ASN A 178 5.68 11.99 12.81
N ARG A 179 4.77 11.82 11.84
CA ARG A 179 3.80 12.83 11.43
C ARG A 179 2.40 12.26 11.34
N SER A 180 1.40 13.14 11.46
CA SER A 180 0.02 12.75 11.25
C SER A 180 -0.19 12.23 9.81
N VAL A 181 -0.87 11.09 9.68
CA VAL A 181 -1.26 10.56 8.36
C VAL A 181 -2.23 11.53 7.67
N ILE A 182 -3.13 12.16 8.42
CA ILE A 182 -4.12 13.10 7.88
C ILE A 182 -3.43 14.31 7.24
N SER A 183 -2.40 14.86 7.88
CA SER A 183 -1.67 15.99 7.29
C SER A 183 -0.91 15.58 6.04
N GLN A 184 -0.29 14.40 6.04
CA GLN A 184 0.40 13.86 4.87
C GLN A 184 -0.56 13.61 3.69
N LEU A 185 -1.78 13.14 3.95
CA LEU A 185 -2.81 12.99 2.93
C LEU A 185 -3.34 14.36 2.44
N ALA A 186 -3.59 15.30 3.36
CA ALA A 186 -4.16 16.60 3.03
C ALA A 186 -3.21 17.49 2.22
N PHE A 187 -1.89 17.34 2.39
CA PHE A 187 -0.90 18.18 1.74
C PHE A 187 0.03 17.44 0.76
N GLY A 188 0.05 16.11 0.78
CA GLY A 188 0.93 15.27 -0.06
C GLY A 188 0.39 14.97 -1.47
N PHE A 189 -0.30 15.92 -2.09
CA PHE A 189 -0.88 15.73 -3.43
C PHE A 189 0.16 15.20 -4.42
N GLY A 190 -0.19 14.14 -5.16
CA GLY A 190 0.72 13.45 -6.08
C GLY A 190 1.34 12.20 -5.46
N SER A 191 2.22 12.36 -4.45
CA SER A 191 2.97 11.25 -3.85
C SER A 191 2.10 10.33 -2.99
N THR A 192 1.16 10.87 -2.21
CA THR A 192 0.22 10.05 -1.43
C THR A 192 -0.92 9.51 -2.27
N THR A 193 -1.26 10.15 -3.39
CA THR A 193 -2.36 9.75 -4.28
C THR A 193 -1.94 8.71 -5.32
N ARG A 194 -0.65 8.61 -5.66
CA ARG A 194 -0.12 7.54 -6.51
C ARG A 194 0.18 6.33 -5.62
N ARG A 195 -0.60 5.27 -5.73
CA ARG A 195 -0.40 4.03 -4.96
C ARG A 195 -0.01 2.88 -5.89
N MET A 196 0.75 1.92 -5.36
CA MET A 196 1.07 0.70 -6.09
C MET A 196 -0.12 -0.24 -5.99
N HIS A 197 -0.76 -0.57 -7.11
CA HIS A 197 -1.91 -1.49 -7.15
C HIS A 197 -1.54 -2.91 -7.62
N ASN A 198 -0.25 -3.21 -7.73
CA ASN A 198 0.25 -4.51 -8.17
C ASN A 198 -0.14 -5.59 -7.17
N LYS A 199 -0.35 -6.78 -7.72
CA LYS A 199 -0.67 -8.01 -7.00
C LYS A 199 0.03 -9.13 -7.75
N ALA A 200 1.24 -9.42 -7.32
CA ALA A 200 2.11 -10.34 -8.02
C ALA A 200 2.95 -11.16 -7.03
N LEU A 201 3.04 -12.44 -7.30
CA LEU A 201 3.97 -13.39 -6.68
C LEU A 201 4.84 -13.95 -7.80
N ILE A 202 6.15 -13.74 -7.74
CA ILE A 202 7.13 -14.32 -8.66
C ILE A 202 7.99 -15.31 -7.87
N VAL A 203 8.15 -16.53 -8.39
CA VAL A 203 8.95 -17.58 -7.75
C VAL A 203 10.01 -18.09 -8.72
N ASP A 204 11.25 -18.19 -8.20
CA ASP A 204 12.45 -18.68 -8.89
C ASP A 204 12.73 -18.01 -10.25
N ASN A 205 12.20 -16.80 -10.48
CA ASN A 205 12.23 -16.09 -11.77
C ASN A 205 11.72 -16.94 -12.95
N GLN A 206 10.81 -17.88 -12.66
CA GLN A 206 10.30 -18.89 -13.59
C GLN A 206 8.78 -18.89 -13.68
N LEU A 207 8.08 -18.76 -12.55
CA LEU A 207 6.61 -18.63 -12.50
C LEU A 207 6.19 -17.31 -11.88
N SER A 208 5.04 -16.81 -12.35
CA SER A 208 4.41 -15.63 -11.78
C SER A 208 2.91 -15.81 -11.70
N ILE A 209 2.36 -15.57 -10.52
CA ILE A 209 0.92 -15.43 -10.32
C ILE A 209 0.62 -13.93 -10.22
N ILE A 210 -0.28 -13.44 -11.05
CA ILE A 210 -0.74 -12.05 -11.06
C ILE A 210 -2.24 -11.99 -10.82
N GLY A 211 -2.71 -10.96 -10.12
CA GLY A 211 -4.13 -10.74 -9.84
C GLY A 211 -4.47 -10.88 -8.35
N VAL A 212 -5.76 -10.75 -8.06
CA VAL A 212 -6.29 -10.61 -6.70
C VAL A 212 -6.27 -11.95 -5.95
N GLU A 213 -6.00 -11.86 -4.65
CA GLU A 213 -6.34 -12.87 -3.65
C GLU A 213 -7.52 -12.29 -2.86
N THR A 214 -8.53 -13.11 -2.57
CA THR A 214 -9.85 -12.71 -2.02
C THR A 214 -9.87 -11.52 -1.08
#